data_AF-A0A962QK62-F1
#
_entry.id   AF-A0A962QK62-F1
#
_cell.length_a   1.000
_cell.length_b   1.000
_cell.length_c   1.000
_cell.angle_alpha   90.00
_cell.angle_beta   90.00
_cell.angle_gamma   90.00
#
_symmetry.space_group_name_H-M   'P 1'
#
loop_
_entity.id
_entity.type
_entity.pdbx_description
1 polymer ?
#
loop_
_entity_poly.entity_id
_entity_poly.type
_entity_poly.pdbx_seq_one_letter_code
_entity_poly.pdbx_strand_id
1 'polypeptide(L)'
;MRRLAYIACCTLLAVACAPVQQKPEAPTTRAPERPKAEFDGIAALGQTSPPDRDAIREKFRYDRSIRTTAYPGLRYYFYDPERRRSVVGFAFENTGSPKVNPVGLKKTGARREYAFMFADRARENIYLAVNDDVKLSGRFSHDNMFRELHFFPRRQLPSLAIDNTAHQYRVTLPTGEPVLFDQDTLELAGGVLREAPIDFNRSRHQRHNPEVRYQGQYLAITVAQRGEAPRRARVWGQTKFAEAYYPAKYRKPCRLSPAHIWDQRPKRGDTDPTLQMLFKTDAQLFATVERQCGWDLSALKGDAPVLVKASD
;
A
#
# COMPACT_ATOMS: atom_id res chain seq x y z
N MET A 1 -16.86 -74.58 44.39
CA MET A 1 -16.15 -75.71 43.72
C MET A 1 -16.28 -75.51 42.22
N ARG A 2 -15.17 -75.32 41.49
CA ARG A 2 -14.70 -76.15 40.34
C ARG A 2 -15.85 -76.64 39.43
N ARG A 3 -15.85 -76.55 38.10
CA ARG A 3 -14.87 -76.35 37.01
C ARG A 3 -15.74 -76.33 35.72
N LEU A 4 -15.52 -75.44 34.75
CA LEU A 4 -14.64 -75.59 33.57
C LEU A 4 -15.24 -76.40 32.41
N ALA A 5 -15.01 -75.88 31.19
CA ALA A 5 -14.96 -76.56 29.87
C ALA A 5 -16.29 -76.75 29.11
N TYR A 6 -16.41 -76.65 27.78
CA TYR A 6 -15.63 -76.11 26.64
C TYR A 6 -16.44 -76.47 25.36
N ILE A 7 -16.33 -75.66 24.28
CA ILE A 7 -16.33 -76.07 22.82
C ILE A 7 -17.64 -76.69 22.26
N ALA A 8 -18.15 -76.43 21.05
CA ALA A 8 -17.87 -75.54 19.92
C ALA A 8 -18.99 -75.70 18.83
N CYS A 9 -18.95 -74.83 17.81
CA CYS A 9 -19.49 -74.93 16.43
C CYS A 9 -21.01 -75.11 16.23
N CYS A 10 -21.74 -74.10 15.73
CA CYS A 10 -21.86 -73.60 14.33
C CYS A 10 -22.76 -74.44 13.40
N THR A 11 -23.95 -73.91 13.09
CA THR A 11 -24.60 -73.73 11.76
C THR A 11 -26.04 -73.22 12.00
N LEU A 12 -26.34 -71.93 11.85
CA LEU A 12 -26.89 -71.25 10.67
C LEU A 12 -28.16 -71.90 10.08
N LEU A 13 -29.31 -71.21 10.23
CA LEU A 13 -30.28 -70.99 9.17
C LEU A 13 -31.18 -69.79 9.55
N ALA A 14 -31.18 -68.80 8.67
CA ALA A 14 -31.91 -67.56 8.76
C ALA A 14 -33.35 -67.71 8.26
N VAL A 15 -34.31 -67.08 8.93
CA VAL A 15 -35.56 -66.59 8.32
C VAL A 15 -35.92 -65.23 8.96
N ALA A 16 -36.46 -64.37 8.11
CA ALA A 16 -36.51 -62.93 8.18
C ALA A 16 -37.67 -62.33 9.01
N CYS A 17 -37.41 -61.10 9.48
CA CYS A 17 -38.32 -59.94 9.72
C CYS A 17 -39.49 -60.12 10.70
N ALA A 18 -39.76 -59.26 11.71
CA ALA A 18 -39.44 -57.86 12.00
C ALA A 18 -39.88 -57.57 13.47
N PRO A 19 -39.94 -56.32 13.98
CA PRO A 19 -39.04 -55.17 13.87
C PRO A 19 -38.45 -54.80 15.26
N VAL A 20 -37.18 -54.41 15.33
CA VAL A 20 -36.66 -53.70 16.52
C VAL A 20 -36.45 -52.24 16.14
N GLN A 21 -37.13 -51.36 16.87
CA GLN A 21 -37.02 -49.91 16.79
C GLN A 21 -35.56 -49.47 16.86
N GLN A 22 -35.01 -49.00 15.74
CA GLN A 22 -33.83 -48.17 15.77
C GLN A 22 -34.25 -46.75 16.15
N LYS A 23 -33.82 -46.36 17.35
CA LYS A 23 -33.75 -44.99 17.82
C LYS A 23 -33.09 -44.13 16.72
N PRO A 24 -33.65 -42.97 16.35
CA PRO A 24 -33.02 -42.12 15.33
C PRO A 24 -31.61 -41.74 15.80
N GLU A 25 -30.60 -42.22 15.08
CA GLU A 25 -29.27 -41.64 15.18
C GLU A 25 -29.38 -40.19 14.77
N ALA A 26 -29.05 -39.29 15.69
CA ALA A 26 -28.97 -37.87 15.41
C ALA A 26 -28.02 -37.70 14.21
N PRO A 27 -28.39 -36.94 13.16
CA PRO A 27 -27.48 -36.66 12.08
C PRO A 27 -26.24 -36.04 12.70
N THR A 28 -25.10 -36.69 12.52
CA THR A 28 -23.80 -36.12 12.88
C THR A 28 -23.65 -34.90 12.00
N THR A 29 -24.03 -33.74 12.51
CA THR A 29 -23.77 -32.46 11.89
C THR A 29 -22.26 -32.39 11.77
N ARG A 30 -21.71 -32.75 10.60
CA ARG A 30 -20.35 -32.36 10.23
C ARG A 30 -20.32 -30.87 10.49
N ALA A 31 -19.56 -30.47 11.52
CA ALA A 31 -19.23 -29.06 11.71
C ALA A 31 -18.77 -28.55 10.34
N PRO A 32 -19.28 -27.41 9.85
CA PRO A 32 -18.86 -26.91 8.57
C PRO A 32 -17.34 -26.78 8.63
N GLU A 33 -16.67 -27.59 7.81
CA GLU A 33 -15.24 -27.52 7.54
C GLU A 33 -14.95 -26.05 7.27
N ARG A 34 -14.19 -25.36 8.14
CA ARG A 34 -13.95 -23.92 8.00
C ARG A 34 -13.32 -23.68 6.62
N PRO A 35 -14.02 -23.14 5.61
CA PRO A 35 -13.38 -22.82 4.37
C PRO A 35 -13.06 -21.34 4.45
N LYS A 36 -11.81 -21.03 4.73
CA LYS A 36 -11.18 -19.81 4.23
C LYS A 36 -9.69 -19.95 4.47
N ALA A 37 -8.98 -20.41 3.45
CA ALA A 37 -7.66 -19.83 3.22
C ALA A 37 -7.85 -18.31 3.32
N GLU A 38 -7.34 -17.71 4.39
CA GLU A 38 -7.31 -16.27 4.49
C GLU A 38 -6.56 -15.77 3.27
N PHE A 39 -7.21 -14.92 2.47
CA PHE A 39 -6.54 -14.24 1.37
C PHE A 39 -5.26 -13.58 1.93
N ASP A 40 -4.10 -14.14 1.59
CA ASP A 40 -2.80 -13.61 2.02
C ASP A 40 -2.31 -12.49 1.08
N GLY A 41 -2.98 -12.31 -0.07
CA GLY A 41 -2.83 -11.22 -1.02
C GLY A 41 -1.50 -11.07 -1.74
N ILE A 42 -0.48 -11.85 -1.38
CA ILE A 42 0.89 -11.67 -1.90
C ILE A 42 0.97 -12.12 -3.34
N ALA A 43 0.42 -13.30 -3.65
CA ALA A 43 0.40 -13.79 -5.03
C ALA A 43 -0.34 -12.85 -5.97
N ALA A 44 -1.43 -12.22 -5.50
CA ALA A 44 -2.18 -11.22 -6.26
C ALA A 44 -1.42 -9.88 -6.39
N LEU A 45 -0.70 -9.46 -5.35
CA LEU A 45 0.14 -8.27 -5.36
C LEU A 45 1.42 -8.45 -6.18
N GLY A 46 1.94 -9.67 -6.32
CA GLY A 46 3.15 -9.95 -7.09
C GLY A 46 2.96 -9.84 -8.60
N GLN A 47 1.72 -9.84 -9.07
CA GLN A 47 1.42 -9.72 -10.50
C GLN A 47 1.48 -8.26 -10.95
N THR A 48 2.38 -7.98 -11.88
CA THR A 48 2.41 -6.70 -12.58
C THR A 48 1.12 -6.54 -13.39
N SER A 49 0.35 -5.48 -13.09
CA SER A 49 -0.91 -5.17 -13.77
C SER A 49 -0.92 -3.71 -14.20
N PRO A 50 -1.44 -3.36 -15.39
CA PRO A 50 -1.71 -1.97 -15.73
C PRO A 50 -2.76 -1.38 -14.78
N PRO A 51 -2.86 -0.04 -14.66
CA PRO A 51 -4.01 0.58 -14.00
C PRO A 51 -5.31 0.19 -14.72
N ASP A 52 -6.37 -0.07 -13.96
CA ASP A 52 -7.64 -0.53 -14.53
C ASP A 52 -8.41 0.62 -15.21
N ARG A 53 -8.10 1.88 -14.84
CA ARG A 53 -8.77 3.10 -15.29
C ARG A 53 -7.89 4.32 -15.05
N ASP A 54 -8.24 5.46 -15.65
CA ASP A 54 -7.51 6.70 -15.42
C ASP A 54 -7.94 7.42 -14.14
N ALA A 55 -9.24 7.47 -13.83
CA ALA A 55 -9.81 8.27 -12.72
C ALA A 55 -10.50 7.42 -11.64
N ILE A 56 -10.44 7.87 -10.38
CA ILE A 56 -11.16 7.23 -9.26
C ILE A 56 -12.66 7.51 -9.37
N ARG A 57 -13.50 6.49 -9.19
CA ARG A 57 -14.95 6.69 -8.99
C ARG A 57 -15.20 7.16 -7.56
N GLU A 58 -16.06 8.18 -7.40
CA GLU A 58 -16.31 8.85 -6.11
C GLU A 58 -16.58 7.89 -4.94
N LYS A 59 -17.37 6.83 -5.17
CA LYS A 59 -17.70 5.81 -4.15
C LYS A 59 -16.48 5.08 -3.56
N PHE A 60 -15.38 5.02 -4.31
CA PHE A 60 -14.13 4.36 -3.90
C PHE A 60 -13.14 5.30 -3.25
N ARG A 61 -13.43 6.59 -3.11
CA ARG A 61 -12.42 7.51 -2.58
C ARG A 61 -12.07 7.22 -1.12
N TYR A 62 -13.04 6.76 -0.32
CA TYR A 62 -12.90 6.71 1.14
C TYR A 62 -13.09 5.31 1.77
N ASP A 63 -13.71 4.37 1.07
CA ASP A 63 -14.17 3.10 1.66
C ASP A 63 -13.08 2.03 1.77
N ARG A 64 -12.03 2.25 2.56
CA ARG A 64 -10.93 1.27 2.69
C ARG A 64 -10.94 0.57 4.04
N SER A 65 -10.73 -0.74 4.03
CA SER A 65 -10.39 -1.50 5.22
C SER A 65 -8.90 -1.85 5.24
N ILE A 66 -8.30 -1.84 6.43
CA ILE A 66 -6.90 -2.21 6.66
C ILE A 66 -6.88 -3.60 7.28
N ARG A 67 -6.01 -4.49 6.80
CA ARG A 67 -5.71 -5.73 7.52
C ARG A 67 -4.21 -5.94 7.69
N THR A 68 -3.86 -6.49 8.84
CA THR A 68 -2.54 -7.06 9.10
C THR A 68 -2.37 -8.35 8.30
N THR A 69 -1.12 -8.74 8.09
CA THR A 69 -0.76 -9.95 7.35
C THR A 69 0.00 -10.92 8.26
N ALA A 70 0.33 -12.11 7.76
CA ALA A 70 1.22 -13.04 8.45
C ALA A 70 2.66 -12.51 8.58
N TYR A 71 3.01 -11.47 7.82
CA TYR A 71 4.32 -10.86 7.81
C TYR A 71 4.33 -9.62 8.72
N PRO A 72 5.13 -9.62 9.80
CA PRO A 72 5.20 -8.49 10.73
C PRO A 72 5.49 -7.17 10.00
N GLY A 73 4.72 -6.13 10.36
CA GLY A 73 4.83 -4.80 9.77
C GLY A 73 4.29 -4.64 8.34
N LEU A 74 3.97 -5.72 7.62
CA LEU A 74 3.26 -5.64 6.34
C LEU A 74 1.74 -5.55 6.55
N ARG A 75 1.10 -4.61 5.86
CA ARG A 75 -0.35 -4.36 5.88
C ARG A 75 -0.92 -4.26 4.47
N TYR A 76 -2.19 -4.60 4.33
CA TYR A 76 -2.93 -4.41 3.08
C TYR A 76 -4.11 -3.46 3.26
N TYR A 77 -4.36 -2.69 2.21
CA TYR A 77 -5.58 -1.89 2.05
C TYR A 77 -6.49 -2.59 1.05
N PHE A 78 -7.75 -2.75 1.44
CA PHE A 78 -8.78 -3.44 0.66
C PHE A 78 -9.97 -2.54 0.39
N TYR A 79 -10.53 -2.71 -0.80
CA TYR A 79 -11.90 -2.35 -1.12
C TYR A 79 -12.77 -3.61 -1.11
N ASP A 80 -14.02 -3.48 -0.70
CA ASP A 80 -15.06 -4.52 -0.90
C ASP A 80 -16.34 -3.98 -1.58
N PRO A 81 -16.25 -3.26 -2.71
CA PRO A 81 -17.43 -2.98 -3.50
C PRO A 81 -18.07 -4.26 -3.95
N GLU A 82 -19.39 -4.29 -3.84
CA GLU A 82 -20.18 -5.32 -4.51
C GLU A 82 -19.74 -6.74 -4.08
N ARG A 83 -19.15 -6.86 -2.87
CA ARG A 83 -18.63 -8.10 -2.28
C ARG A 83 -17.45 -8.74 -3.03
N ARG A 84 -16.72 -7.96 -3.85
CA ARG A 84 -15.49 -8.39 -4.52
C ARG A 84 -14.29 -7.68 -3.89
N ARG A 85 -13.53 -8.46 -3.12
CA ARG A 85 -12.33 -7.99 -2.44
C ARG A 85 -11.21 -7.72 -3.43
N SER A 86 -10.77 -6.46 -3.49
CA SER A 86 -9.63 -6.02 -4.31
C SER A 86 -8.59 -5.34 -3.45
N VAL A 87 -7.31 -5.70 -3.65
CA VAL A 87 -6.19 -4.99 -3.04
C VAL A 87 -6.00 -3.67 -3.74
N VAL A 88 -5.90 -2.59 -2.97
CA VAL A 88 -5.81 -1.19 -3.45
C VAL A 88 -4.70 -0.40 -2.78
N GLY A 89 -3.87 -1.12 -2.05
CA GLY A 89 -2.63 -0.63 -1.48
C GLY A 89 -2.02 -1.67 -0.56
N PHE A 90 -0.77 -1.41 -0.19
CA PHE A 90 -0.08 -2.13 0.87
C PHE A 90 0.87 -1.18 1.59
N ALA A 91 1.26 -1.51 2.82
CA ALA A 91 2.20 -0.71 3.59
C ALA A 91 3.20 -1.54 4.38
N PHE A 92 4.41 -1.02 4.52
CA PHE A 92 5.37 -1.46 5.52
C PHE A 92 5.38 -0.49 6.70
N GLU A 93 5.30 -1.02 7.91
CA GLU A 93 5.38 -0.25 9.15
C GLU A 93 6.65 -0.60 9.91
N ASN A 94 7.64 0.28 9.83
CA ASN A 94 8.86 0.19 10.60
C ASN A 94 8.63 0.76 12.02
N THR A 95 8.30 -0.10 12.97
CA THR A 95 8.12 0.26 14.39
C THR A 95 9.42 0.27 15.20
N GLY A 96 10.55 -0.09 14.59
CA GLY A 96 11.87 -0.10 15.21
C GLY A 96 12.91 -0.75 14.31
N SER A 97 14.03 -0.06 14.10
CA SER A 97 15.13 -0.54 13.26
C SER A 97 16.45 0.15 13.60
N PRO A 98 17.63 -0.47 13.35
CA PRO A 98 18.89 0.07 13.82
C PRO A 98 19.27 1.43 13.21
N LYS A 99 18.95 1.67 11.93
CA LYS A 99 19.35 2.88 11.22
C LYS A 99 18.19 3.87 11.11
N VAL A 100 17.01 3.41 10.72
CA VAL A 100 15.90 4.34 10.41
C VAL A 100 15.10 4.73 11.65
N ASN A 101 14.77 3.77 12.50
CA ASN A 101 13.96 3.98 13.69
C ASN A 101 14.62 3.40 14.96
N PRO A 102 15.81 3.89 15.36
CA PRO A 102 16.51 3.36 16.54
C PRO A 102 15.77 3.65 17.85
N VAL A 103 14.87 4.63 17.85
CA VAL A 103 14.02 4.95 19.01
C VAL A 103 12.92 3.91 19.20
N GLY A 104 12.35 3.39 18.10
CA GLY A 104 11.35 2.32 18.13
C GLY A 104 11.85 1.02 18.75
N LEU A 105 13.16 0.74 18.66
CA LEU A 105 13.80 -0.38 19.35
C LEU A 105 13.86 -0.21 20.88
N LYS A 106 13.79 1.04 21.37
CA LYS A 106 13.92 1.38 22.80
C LYS A 106 12.57 1.58 23.47
N LYS A 107 11.56 2.04 22.72
CA LYS A 107 10.22 2.32 23.22
C LYS A 107 9.17 2.19 22.13
N THR A 108 7.98 1.77 22.52
CA THR A 108 6.83 1.69 21.61
C THR A 108 6.35 3.08 21.18
N GLY A 109 5.80 3.15 19.97
CA GLY A 109 5.02 4.29 19.48
C GLY A 109 5.65 5.00 18.28
N ALA A 110 6.97 5.17 18.27
CA ALA A 110 7.67 5.75 17.13
C ALA A 110 7.62 4.81 15.92
N ARG A 111 7.20 5.31 14.77
CA ARG A 111 7.12 4.51 13.54
C ARG A 111 7.33 5.33 12.28
N ARG A 112 7.83 4.66 11.24
CA ARG A 112 7.73 5.11 9.85
C ARG A 112 6.84 4.13 9.08
N GLU A 113 5.88 4.65 8.33
CA GLU A 113 5.03 3.87 7.43
C GLU A 113 5.36 4.21 5.97
N TYR A 114 5.47 3.19 5.12
CA TYR A 114 5.61 3.30 3.67
C TYR A 114 4.37 2.69 3.02
N ALA A 115 3.39 3.52 2.66
CA ALA A 115 2.12 3.07 2.10
C ALA A 115 2.09 3.30 0.58
N PHE A 116 2.11 2.21 -0.19
CA PHE A 116 1.90 2.20 -1.62
C PHE A 116 0.39 2.18 -1.90
N MET A 117 -0.13 3.30 -2.39
CA MET A 117 -1.56 3.54 -2.57
C MET A 117 -1.90 3.52 -4.06
N PHE A 118 -3.00 2.85 -4.42
CA PHE A 118 -3.55 2.80 -5.77
C PHE A 118 -5.07 2.59 -5.72
N ALA A 119 -5.76 3.57 -5.11
CA ALA A 119 -7.20 3.46 -4.87
C ALA A 119 -8.00 3.36 -6.18
N ASP A 120 -9.07 2.56 -6.16
CA ASP A 120 -9.86 2.17 -7.34
C ASP A 120 -9.01 1.62 -8.51
N ARG A 121 -7.75 1.26 -8.21
CA ARG A 121 -6.73 0.85 -9.19
C ARG A 121 -6.60 1.88 -10.33
N ALA A 122 -6.88 3.15 -10.01
CA ALA A 122 -6.92 4.26 -10.95
C ALA A 122 -5.54 4.92 -11.08
N ARG A 123 -5.16 5.22 -12.33
CA ARG A 123 -3.88 5.87 -12.67
C ARG A 123 -3.67 7.17 -11.89
N GLU A 124 -4.69 8.01 -11.74
CA GLU A 124 -4.60 9.30 -11.06
C GLU A 124 -4.19 9.22 -9.59
N ASN A 125 -4.31 8.04 -8.96
CA ASN A 125 -4.14 7.86 -7.52
C ASN A 125 -3.12 6.81 -7.15
N ILE A 126 -2.05 6.71 -7.94
CA ILE A 126 -0.91 5.83 -7.67
C ILE A 126 0.23 6.64 -7.07
N TYR A 127 0.58 6.36 -5.81
CA TYR A 127 1.64 7.07 -5.10
C TYR A 127 2.18 6.27 -3.92
N LEU A 128 3.36 6.66 -3.43
CA LEU A 128 3.90 6.23 -2.15
C LEU A 128 3.69 7.33 -1.13
N ALA A 129 2.99 7.05 -0.03
CA ALA A 129 2.96 7.90 1.15
C ALA A 129 3.97 7.39 2.17
N VAL A 130 4.76 8.31 2.73
CA VAL A 130 5.67 8.06 3.82
C VAL A 130 5.24 8.92 5.00
N ASN A 131 5.04 8.30 6.16
CA ASN A 131 4.63 9.00 7.39
C ASN A 131 5.58 8.67 8.53
N ASP A 132 6.14 9.71 9.16
CA ASP A 132 6.86 9.60 10.42
C ASP A 132 5.96 10.05 11.56
N ASP A 133 5.63 9.12 12.46
CA ASP A 133 4.93 9.42 13.70
C ASP A 133 5.89 9.21 14.87
N VAL A 134 6.45 10.31 15.39
CA VAL A 134 7.48 10.25 16.44
C VAL A 134 6.94 10.08 17.86
N LYS A 135 5.63 10.26 18.06
CA LYS A 135 4.94 10.18 19.37
C LYS A 135 5.65 10.92 20.52
N LEU A 136 6.20 12.11 20.27
CA LEU A 136 6.90 12.88 21.28
C LEU A 136 5.97 13.75 22.13
N SER A 137 4.90 14.27 21.55
CA SER A 137 3.95 15.16 22.24
C SER A 137 2.58 14.54 22.48
N GLY A 138 2.29 13.41 21.82
CA GLY A 138 0.98 12.75 21.85
C GLY A 138 -0.07 13.44 20.96
N ARG A 139 0.27 14.56 20.31
CA ARG A 139 -0.64 15.29 19.41
C ARG A 139 -0.29 14.99 17.96
N PHE A 140 -1.26 14.48 17.21
CA PHE A 140 -1.09 14.08 15.81
C PHE A 140 -0.49 15.20 14.94
N SER A 141 -1.04 16.42 15.02
CA SER A 141 -0.61 17.58 14.25
C SER A 141 0.80 18.09 14.58
N HIS A 142 1.37 17.65 15.70
CA HIS A 142 2.73 17.99 16.11
C HIS A 142 3.73 16.87 15.80
N ASP A 143 3.28 15.62 15.86
CA ASP A 143 4.13 14.45 15.78
C ASP A 143 4.23 13.88 14.36
N ASN A 144 3.17 13.98 13.55
CA ASN A 144 3.11 13.36 12.24
C ASN A 144 3.70 14.26 11.15
N MET A 145 4.66 13.69 10.41
CA MET A 145 5.30 14.31 9.26
C MET A 145 5.06 13.46 8.02
N PHE A 146 4.50 14.07 6.97
CA PHE A 146 4.11 13.39 5.75
C PHE A 146 5.03 13.75 4.59
N ARG A 147 5.30 12.75 3.76
CA ARG A 147 5.83 12.92 2.40
C ARG A 147 5.05 12.02 1.46
N GLU A 148 4.73 12.52 0.27
CA GLU A 148 4.26 11.68 -0.82
C GLU A 148 5.23 11.73 -1.99
N LEU A 149 5.36 10.61 -2.69
CA LEU A 149 6.11 10.45 -3.93
C LEU A 149 5.18 9.89 -5.01
N HIS A 150 5.11 10.59 -6.13
CA HIS A 150 4.32 10.22 -7.31
C HIS A 150 5.32 9.89 -8.44
N PHE A 151 5.22 8.70 -9.03
CA PHE A 151 6.20 8.20 -10.00
C PHE A 151 5.60 8.15 -11.40
N PHE A 152 6.36 8.58 -12.41
CA PHE A 152 5.91 8.66 -13.80
C PHE A 152 7.01 8.16 -14.76
N PRO A 153 6.66 7.42 -15.83
CA PRO A 153 5.31 7.08 -16.25
C PRO A 153 4.66 6.01 -15.36
N ARG A 154 3.33 6.09 -15.20
CA ARG A 154 2.51 5.17 -14.40
C ARG A 154 2.08 3.98 -15.25
N ARG A 155 3.02 3.09 -15.58
CA ARG A 155 2.79 1.96 -16.50
C ARG A 155 2.00 0.83 -15.84
N GLN A 156 2.21 0.64 -14.55
CA GLN A 156 1.64 -0.44 -13.77
C GLN A 156 1.20 0.03 -12.39
N LEU A 157 0.40 -0.80 -11.73
CA LEU A 157 0.18 -0.69 -10.29
C LEU A 157 1.44 -1.13 -9.54
N PRO A 158 1.72 -0.55 -8.37
CA PRO A 158 2.74 -1.06 -7.48
C PRO A 158 2.48 -2.53 -7.16
N SER A 159 3.51 -3.37 -7.34
CA SER A 159 3.46 -4.80 -7.02
C SER A 159 4.45 -5.15 -5.91
N LEU A 160 4.19 -6.25 -5.22
CA LEU A 160 5.01 -6.74 -4.12
C LEU A 160 5.30 -8.24 -4.31
N ALA A 161 6.59 -8.58 -4.37
CA ALA A 161 7.08 -9.95 -4.30
C ALA A 161 7.92 -10.15 -3.05
N ILE A 162 7.86 -11.36 -2.47
CA ILE A 162 8.67 -11.74 -1.33
C ILE A 162 9.81 -12.62 -1.84
N ASP A 163 11.04 -12.18 -1.62
CA ASP A 163 12.25 -12.93 -1.93
C ASP A 163 12.85 -13.48 -0.63
N ASN A 164 12.42 -14.69 -0.26
CA ASN A 164 12.88 -15.34 0.97
C ASN A 164 14.35 -15.76 0.89
N THR A 165 14.91 -15.95 -0.30
CA THR A 165 16.33 -16.31 -0.46
C THR A 165 17.22 -15.10 -0.19
N ALA A 166 16.81 -13.92 -0.65
CA ALA A 166 17.51 -12.67 -0.38
C ALA A 166 17.10 -11.99 0.94
N HIS A 167 16.14 -12.56 1.69
CA HIS A 167 15.50 -11.94 2.86
C HIS A 167 14.99 -10.51 2.56
N GLN A 168 14.33 -10.33 1.42
CA GLN A 168 13.86 -9.02 0.95
C GLN A 168 12.39 -9.03 0.54
N TYR A 169 11.74 -7.88 0.73
CA TYR A 169 10.54 -7.53 -0.01
C TYR A 169 10.93 -6.72 -1.23
N ARG A 170 10.54 -7.19 -2.42
CA ARG A 170 10.75 -6.48 -3.68
C ARG A 170 9.45 -5.80 -4.08
N VAL A 171 9.43 -4.48 -3.99
CA VAL A 171 8.37 -3.66 -4.55
C VAL A 171 8.76 -3.22 -5.95
N THR A 172 7.85 -3.33 -6.92
CA THR A 172 8.00 -2.71 -8.23
C THR A 172 7.15 -1.45 -8.29
N LEU A 173 7.79 -0.32 -8.56
CA LEU A 173 7.13 0.98 -8.69
C LEU A 173 6.29 1.07 -9.98
N PRO A 174 5.42 2.09 -10.11
CA PRO A 174 4.62 2.30 -11.32
C PRO A 174 5.44 2.45 -12.60
N THR A 175 6.71 2.85 -12.47
CA THR A 175 7.69 2.96 -13.55
C THR A 175 8.27 1.62 -14.00
N GLY A 176 8.06 0.54 -13.22
CA GLY A 176 8.72 -0.76 -13.39
C GLY A 176 10.01 -0.90 -12.59
N GLU A 177 10.44 0.14 -11.89
CA GLU A 177 11.71 0.13 -11.14
C GLU A 177 11.57 -0.56 -9.78
N PRO A 178 12.60 -1.31 -9.33
CA PRO A 178 12.55 -1.99 -8.05
C PRO A 178 12.89 -1.08 -6.87
N VAL A 179 12.24 -1.36 -5.75
CA VAL A 179 12.57 -0.88 -4.40
C VAL A 179 12.64 -2.09 -3.49
N LEU A 180 13.73 -2.24 -2.77
CA LEU A 180 14.00 -3.40 -1.94
C LEU A 180 13.90 -2.99 -0.47
N PHE A 181 13.11 -3.72 0.30
CA PHE A 181 13.06 -3.59 1.75
C PHE A 181 13.66 -4.84 2.38
N ASP A 182 14.41 -4.66 3.45
CA ASP A 182 14.86 -5.74 4.32
C ASP A 182 13.68 -6.36 5.08
N GLN A 183 13.57 -7.69 5.14
CA GLN A 183 12.39 -8.34 5.73
C GLN A 183 12.31 -8.20 7.25
N ASP A 184 13.44 -8.08 7.95
CA ASP A 184 13.50 -8.06 9.41
C ASP A 184 13.32 -6.64 9.95
N THR A 185 13.98 -5.68 9.30
CA THR A 185 14.05 -4.29 9.77
C THR A 185 13.06 -3.37 9.05
N LEU A 186 12.53 -3.78 7.90
CA LEU A 186 11.70 -2.96 7.01
C LEU A 186 12.38 -1.63 6.61
N GLU A 187 13.71 -1.60 6.64
CA GLU A 187 14.52 -0.52 6.05
C GLU A 187 14.62 -0.72 4.54
N LEU A 188 14.77 0.37 3.79
CA LEU A 188 15.15 0.31 2.39
C LEU A 188 16.56 -0.27 2.26
N ALA A 189 16.63 -1.49 1.72
CA ALA A 189 17.86 -2.22 1.47
C ALA A 189 18.49 -1.86 0.11
N GLY A 190 17.71 -1.34 -0.84
CA GLY A 190 18.22 -0.95 -2.16
C GLY A 190 17.16 -0.55 -3.18
N GLY A 191 17.59 -0.43 -4.44
CA GLY A 191 16.75 0.00 -5.56
C GLY A 191 16.76 1.52 -5.76
N VAL A 192 15.65 2.05 -6.26
CA VAL A 192 15.58 3.45 -6.73
C VAL A 192 15.15 4.46 -5.66
N LEU A 193 14.99 4.02 -4.42
CA LEU A 193 14.73 4.88 -3.28
C LEU A 193 15.87 4.79 -2.27
N ARG A 194 16.18 5.92 -1.64
CA ARG A 194 17.09 6.02 -0.50
C ARG A 194 16.39 6.73 0.63
N GLU A 195 16.63 6.29 1.86
CA GLU A 195 16.10 6.92 3.06
C GLU A 195 17.18 7.44 4.01
N ALA A 196 16.77 8.42 4.83
CA ALA A 196 17.49 8.83 6.02
C ALA A 196 16.67 8.49 7.29
N PRO A 197 17.29 8.51 8.49
CA PRO A 197 16.60 8.23 9.75
C PRO A 197 15.39 9.14 10.01
N ILE A 198 14.49 8.68 10.87
CA ILE A 198 13.39 9.52 11.39
C ILE A 198 14.00 10.68 12.20
N ASP A 199 13.54 11.90 11.94
CA ASP A 199 13.96 13.07 12.70
C ASP A 199 13.20 13.16 14.03
N PHE A 200 13.88 12.85 15.14
CA PHE A 200 13.32 12.93 16.49
C PHE A 200 13.55 14.28 17.18
N ASN A 201 13.81 15.37 16.43
CA ASN A 201 13.92 16.70 17.03
C ASN A 201 12.66 17.04 17.84
N ARG A 202 12.87 17.45 19.11
CA ARG A 202 11.80 17.83 20.04
C ARG A 202 11.06 19.08 19.57
N SER A 203 11.74 19.99 18.89
CA SER A 203 11.12 21.15 18.27
C SER A 203 10.39 20.74 17.00
N ARG A 204 9.05 20.75 17.04
CA ARG A 204 8.21 20.45 15.87
C ARG A 204 8.48 21.37 14.66
N HIS A 205 9.02 22.57 14.91
CA HIS A 205 9.32 23.56 13.88
C HIS A 205 10.66 23.30 13.17
N GLN A 206 11.56 22.57 13.82
CA GLN A 206 12.86 22.18 13.25
C GLN A 206 12.87 20.74 12.73
N ARG A 207 11.83 19.95 13.03
CA ARG A 207 11.72 18.57 12.54
C ARG A 207 11.49 18.57 11.04
N HIS A 208 12.27 17.73 10.36
CA HIS A 208 12.15 17.51 8.92
C HIS A 208 11.07 16.48 8.61
N ASN A 209 10.47 16.61 7.42
CA ASN A 209 9.59 15.57 6.88
C ASN A 209 10.40 14.31 6.51
N PRO A 210 9.76 13.13 6.37
CA PRO A 210 10.46 11.88 6.11
C PRO A 210 11.38 12.02 4.90
N GLU A 211 12.67 11.77 5.08
CA GLU A 211 13.64 11.92 4.01
C GLU A 211 13.74 10.63 3.20
N VAL A 212 12.83 10.47 2.26
CA VAL A 212 12.88 9.43 1.22
C VAL A 212 13.12 10.12 -0.11
N ARG A 213 14.23 9.78 -0.78
CA ARG A 213 14.71 10.40 -2.02
C ARG A 213 14.67 9.40 -3.16
N TYR A 214 14.14 9.83 -4.31
CA TYR A 214 14.15 9.06 -5.55
C TYR A 214 15.44 9.29 -6.32
N GLN A 215 16.05 8.22 -6.79
CA GLN A 215 17.32 8.19 -7.53
C GLN A 215 17.24 7.34 -8.81
N GLY A 216 16.02 7.09 -9.30
CA GLY A 216 15.77 6.27 -10.49
C GLY A 216 15.93 7.02 -11.81
N GLN A 217 15.51 6.33 -12.88
CA GLN A 217 15.68 6.72 -14.28
C GLN A 217 14.54 7.58 -14.83
N TYR A 218 13.48 7.81 -14.07
CA TYR A 218 12.29 8.49 -14.57
C TYR A 218 11.94 9.75 -13.76
N LEU A 219 10.70 10.21 -13.83
CA LEU A 219 10.23 11.39 -13.14
C LEU A 219 9.55 10.99 -11.83
N ALA A 220 9.93 11.63 -10.72
CA ALA A 220 9.19 11.59 -9.48
C ALA A 220 8.78 13.02 -9.06
N ILE A 221 7.56 13.19 -8.57
CA ILE A 221 7.10 14.44 -7.96
C ILE A 221 6.83 14.18 -6.49
N THR A 222 7.42 14.99 -5.62
CA THR A 222 7.25 14.86 -4.18
C THR A 222 6.57 16.08 -3.57
N VAL A 223 5.82 15.84 -2.50
CA VAL A 223 5.25 16.88 -1.64
C VAL A 223 5.40 16.45 -0.19
N ALA A 224 5.51 17.41 0.73
CA ALA A 224 5.68 17.09 2.14
C ALA A 224 5.02 18.14 3.04
N GLN A 225 4.43 17.70 4.15
CA GLN A 225 3.70 18.55 5.07
C GLN A 225 3.59 17.91 6.46
N ARG A 226 3.56 18.75 7.49
CA ARG A 226 3.28 18.34 8.86
C ARG A 226 1.78 18.35 9.12
N GLY A 227 1.25 17.27 9.70
CA GLY A 227 -0.08 17.23 10.32
C GLY A 227 -1.29 17.44 9.41
N GLU A 228 -1.09 17.62 8.09
CA GLU A 228 -2.13 17.87 7.09
C GLU A 228 -1.74 17.23 5.75
N ALA A 229 -2.71 17.14 4.81
CA ALA A 229 -2.48 16.62 3.47
C ALA A 229 -1.38 17.39 2.70
N PRO A 230 -0.34 16.70 2.18
CA PRO A 230 0.82 17.36 1.59
C PRO A 230 0.57 17.98 0.21
N ARG A 231 -0.55 17.63 -0.45
CA ARG A 231 -0.89 18.11 -1.80
C ARG A 231 -1.42 19.55 -1.83
N ARG A 232 -1.71 20.17 -0.69
CA ARG A 232 -2.27 21.52 -0.63
C ARG A 232 -1.24 22.57 -1.04
N ALA A 233 -1.62 23.46 -1.95
CA ALA A 233 -0.79 24.57 -2.39
C ALA A 233 -0.61 25.65 -1.31
N ARG A 234 -1.54 25.74 -0.35
CA ARG A 234 -1.46 26.63 0.81
C ARG A 234 -1.87 25.90 2.08
N VAL A 235 -1.07 26.06 3.13
CA VAL A 235 -1.36 25.52 4.47
C VAL A 235 -1.00 26.59 5.50
N TRP A 236 -1.94 26.91 6.39
CA TRP A 236 -1.79 27.95 7.43
C TRP A 236 -1.23 29.29 6.88
N GLY A 237 -1.75 29.73 5.74
CA GLY A 237 -1.33 30.96 5.06
C GLY A 237 0.01 30.87 4.32
N GLN A 238 0.74 29.75 4.40
CA GLN A 238 2.01 29.57 3.71
C GLN A 238 1.84 28.89 2.36
N THR A 239 2.49 29.43 1.33
CA THR A 239 2.62 28.77 0.03
C THR A 239 3.53 27.55 0.16
N LYS A 240 3.06 26.43 -0.39
CA LYS A 240 3.78 25.16 -0.45
C LYS A 240 4.23 24.85 -1.87
N PHE A 241 5.19 23.94 -1.99
CA PHE A 241 5.82 23.57 -3.25
C PHE A 241 5.85 22.05 -3.37
N ALA A 242 5.63 21.57 -4.59
CA ALA A 242 6.02 20.24 -5.01
C ALA A 242 7.43 20.31 -5.61
N GLU A 243 8.17 19.22 -5.50
CA GLU A 243 9.51 19.08 -6.08
C GLU A 243 9.49 17.96 -7.11
N ALA A 244 9.73 18.31 -8.37
CA ALA A 244 9.95 17.35 -9.44
C ALA A 244 11.43 16.95 -9.47
N TYR A 245 11.69 15.65 -9.59
CA TYR A 245 13.01 15.04 -9.70
C TYR A 245 13.05 14.17 -10.95
N TYR A 246 14.09 14.36 -11.76
CA TYR A 246 14.40 13.46 -12.87
C TYR A 246 15.92 13.22 -12.90
N PRO A 247 16.44 12.42 -11.95
CA PRO A 247 17.87 12.34 -11.65
C PRO A 247 18.73 11.89 -12.84
N ALA A 248 18.19 11.04 -13.72
CA ALA A 248 18.91 10.55 -14.89
C ALA A 248 19.20 11.64 -15.95
N LYS A 249 18.43 12.75 -15.96
CA LYS A 249 18.61 13.84 -16.93
C LYS A 249 18.95 15.19 -16.30
N TYR A 250 18.45 15.46 -15.09
CA TYR A 250 18.57 16.76 -14.43
C TYR A 250 19.14 16.63 -13.01
N ARG A 251 20.21 17.38 -12.74
CA ARG A 251 20.91 17.36 -11.45
C ARG A 251 20.12 18.05 -10.32
N LYS A 252 19.40 19.12 -10.63
CA LYS A 252 18.65 19.91 -9.64
C LYS A 252 17.15 19.59 -9.75
N PRO A 253 16.43 19.46 -8.63
CA PRO A 253 14.99 19.37 -8.68
C PRO A 253 14.37 20.68 -9.17
N CYS A 254 13.19 20.58 -9.77
CA CYS A 254 12.37 21.72 -10.12
C CYS A 254 11.29 21.92 -9.06
N ARG A 255 11.11 23.16 -8.59
CA ARG A 255 10.03 23.51 -7.66
C ARG A 255 8.85 24.04 -8.44
N LEU A 256 7.66 23.49 -8.21
CA LEU A 256 6.41 23.94 -8.82
C LEU A 256 5.28 24.03 -7.80
N SER A 257 4.27 24.84 -8.09
CA SER A 257 3.09 24.94 -7.23
C SER A 257 2.28 23.64 -7.29
N PRO A 258 1.85 23.07 -6.14
CA PRO A 258 0.92 21.94 -6.12
C PRO A 258 -0.39 22.22 -6.87
N ALA A 259 -0.78 23.49 -7.00
CA ALA A 259 -1.97 23.89 -7.77
C ALA A 259 -1.84 23.63 -9.28
N HIS A 260 -0.63 23.39 -9.79
CA HIS A 260 -0.43 22.96 -11.18
C HIS A 260 -0.57 21.45 -11.35
N ILE A 261 -0.62 20.67 -10.27
CA ILE A 261 -0.65 19.21 -10.33
C ILE A 261 -1.99 18.67 -9.81
N TRP A 262 -2.50 19.23 -8.71
CA TRP A 262 -3.71 18.75 -8.04
C TRP A 262 -4.79 19.82 -7.98
N ASP A 263 -6.05 19.40 -8.10
CA ASP A 263 -7.22 20.26 -7.91
C ASP A 263 -7.28 20.74 -6.46
N GLN A 264 -7.20 22.05 -6.27
CA GLN A 264 -7.20 22.70 -4.96
C GLN A 264 -8.61 23.10 -4.50
N ARG A 265 -9.64 22.83 -5.30
CA ARG A 265 -11.02 23.20 -4.97
C ARG A 265 -11.55 22.29 -3.85
N PRO A 266 -11.92 22.84 -2.68
CA PRO A 266 -12.59 22.04 -1.66
C PRO A 266 -13.97 21.62 -2.18
N LYS A 267 -14.37 20.36 -1.98
CA LYS A 267 -15.77 19.97 -2.17
C LYS A 267 -16.56 20.30 -0.90
N ARG A 268 -17.85 20.57 -1.06
CA ARG A 268 -18.74 20.89 0.06
C ARG A 268 -18.77 19.70 1.03
N GLY A 269 -18.39 19.92 2.28
CA GLY A 269 -18.34 18.89 3.32
C GLY A 269 -16.97 18.24 3.53
N ASP A 270 -15.97 18.55 2.70
CA ASP A 270 -14.62 18.03 2.89
C ASP A 270 -13.89 18.78 4.01
N THR A 271 -13.60 18.10 5.11
CA THR A 271 -12.71 18.61 6.17
C THR A 271 -11.23 18.34 5.86
N ASP A 272 -10.93 17.27 5.11
CA ASP A 272 -9.60 16.96 4.57
C ASP A 272 -9.69 16.25 3.19
N PRO A 273 -9.88 17.01 2.10
CA PRO A 273 -10.07 16.45 0.77
C PRO A 273 -8.80 15.76 0.27
N THR A 274 -8.94 14.53 -0.22
CA THR A 274 -7.90 13.89 -1.03
C THR A 274 -7.86 14.59 -2.39
N LEU A 275 -6.89 15.49 -2.59
CA LEU A 275 -6.80 16.28 -3.81
C LEU A 275 -6.49 15.39 -5.02
N GLN A 276 -7.31 15.51 -6.06
CA GLN A 276 -7.19 14.75 -7.31
C GLN A 276 -6.17 15.39 -8.25
N MET A 277 -5.48 14.56 -9.03
CA MET A 277 -4.57 15.05 -10.05
C MET A 277 -5.37 15.72 -11.18
N LEU A 278 -4.88 16.84 -11.70
CA LEU A 278 -5.54 17.59 -12.79
C LEU A 278 -5.46 16.88 -14.15
N PHE A 279 -4.52 15.94 -14.29
CA PHE A 279 -4.17 15.33 -15.57
C PHE A 279 -4.63 13.88 -15.62
N LYS A 280 -5.38 13.56 -16.69
CA LYS A 280 -5.84 12.19 -16.97
C LYS A 280 -4.71 11.31 -17.47
N THR A 281 -3.71 11.91 -18.15
CA THR A 281 -2.59 11.19 -18.75
C THR A 281 -1.25 11.75 -18.30
N ASP A 282 -0.21 10.91 -18.32
CA ASP A 282 1.15 11.32 -17.97
C ASP A 282 1.70 12.35 -18.97
N ALA A 283 1.33 12.26 -20.26
CA ALA A 283 1.75 13.22 -21.27
C ALA A 283 1.28 14.66 -20.97
N GLN A 284 0.05 14.82 -20.47
CA GLN A 284 -0.49 16.12 -20.04
C GLN A 284 0.25 16.67 -18.83
N LEU A 285 0.58 15.81 -17.87
CA LEU A 285 1.42 16.19 -16.73
C LEU A 285 2.82 16.61 -17.21
N PHE A 286 3.44 15.84 -18.10
CA PHE A 286 4.77 16.15 -18.62
C PHE A 286 4.79 17.51 -19.31
N ALA A 287 3.81 17.83 -20.16
CA ALA A 287 3.70 19.16 -20.77
C ALA A 287 3.61 20.29 -19.74
N THR A 288 2.98 20.03 -18.58
CA THR A 288 2.93 21.00 -17.48
C THR A 288 4.29 21.13 -16.81
N VAL A 289 4.97 20.02 -16.50
CA VAL A 289 6.30 20.05 -15.90
C VAL A 289 7.31 20.72 -16.83
N GLU A 290 7.30 20.42 -18.13
CA GLU A 290 8.14 21.08 -19.14
C GLU A 290 7.92 22.60 -19.14
N ARG A 291 6.66 23.06 -19.12
CA ARG A 291 6.32 24.49 -19.07
C ARG A 291 6.78 25.17 -17.79
N GLN A 292 6.65 24.52 -16.64
CA GLN A 292 7.01 25.10 -15.33
C GLN A 292 8.51 25.03 -15.04
N CYS A 293 9.21 24.02 -15.58
CA CYS A 293 10.59 23.71 -15.22
C CYS A 293 11.60 24.00 -16.34
N GLY A 294 11.15 24.24 -17.58
CA GLY A 294 12.03 24.33 -18.75
C GLY A 294 12.75 23.02 -19.06
N TRP A 295 12.20 21.89 -18.61
CA TRP A 295 12.73 20.56 -18.88
C TRP A 295 12.21 20.03 -20.21
N ASP A 296 12.90 19.04 -20.75
CA ASP A 296 12.52 18.24 -21.91
C ASP A 296 12.24 16.81 -21.44
N LEU A 297 10.97 16.42 -21.50
CA LEU A 297 10.46 15.12 -21.07
C LEU A 297 10.00 14.27 -22.27
N SER A 298 10.42 14.62 -23.48
CA SER A 298 10.05 13.90 -24.72
C SER A 298 10.30 12.39 -24.63
N ALA A 299 11.45 11.98 -24.07
CA ALA A 299 11.80 10.57 -23.88
C ALA A 299 10.81 9.80 -22.99
N LEU A 300 10.11 10.47 -22.06
CA LEU A 300 9.14 9.83 -21.16
C LEU A 300 7.75 9.66 -21.81
N LYS A 301 7.46 10.38 -22.90
CA LYS A 301 6.14 10.38 -23.56
C LYS A 301 5.87 9.10 -24.36
N GLY A 302 6.91 8.45 -24.88
CA GLY A 302 6.81 7.19 -25.64
C GLY A 302 6.55 5.96 -24.76
N ASP A 303 6.61 6.13 -23.44
CA ASP A 303 6.77 5.03 -22.50
C ASP A 303 5.50 4.71 -21.69
N ALA A 304 4.40 5.41 -21.90
CA ALA A 304 3.16 5.21 -21.15
C ALA A 304 2.18 4.31 -21.92
N PRO A 305 1.67 3.20 -21.33
CA PRO A 305 0.66 2.36 -21.98
C PRO A 305 -0.67 3.12 -22.11
N VAL A 306 -1.21 3.13 -23.33
CA VAL A 306 -2.54 3.67 -23.64
C VAL A 306 -3.59 2.71 -23.08
N LEU A 307 -4.43 3.17 -22.14
CA LEU A 307 -5.57 2.37 -21.68
C LEU A 307 -6.71 2.51 -22.68
N VAL A 308 -7.32 1.39 -23.04
CA VAL A 308 -8.55 1.36 -23.84
C VAL A 308 -9.65 2.07 -23.03
N LYS A 309 -10.38 3.00 -23.67
CA LYS A 309 -11.52 3.68 -23.03
C LYS A 309 -12.48 2.64 -22.46
N ALA A 310 -12.79 2.74 -21.17
CA ALA A 310 -13.92 2.03 -20.59
C ALA A 310 -15.19 2.50 -21.30
N SER A 311 -15.97 1.56 -21.82
CA SER A 311 -17.32 1.82 -22.29
C SER A 311 -18.16 2.30 -21.11
N ASP A 312 -18.77 3.48 -21.24
CA ASP A 312 -19.68 4.06 -20.25
C ASP A 312 -20.93 3.17 -20.04
#